data_AF-A0A395IPS7-F1
#
_entry.id   AF-A0A395IPS7-F1
#
_cell.length_a   1.000
_cell.length_b   1.000
_cell.length_c   1.000
_cell.angle_alpha   90.00
_cell.angle_beta   90.00
_cell.angle_gamma   90.00
#
_symmetry.space_group_name_H-M   'P 1'
#
loop_
_entity.id
_entity.type
_entity.pdbx_description
1 polymer ?
#
loop_
_entity_poly.entity_id
_entity_poly.type
_entity_poly.pdbx_seq_one_letter_code
_entity_poly.pdbx_strand_id
1 'polypeptide(L)'
;MRSPSIKNVHFVGSVCLPDTSTTFRTLSTTFPSELKRLPDGEPGNRGNFVLWQRSVFYKYPYLVRSLYFSLAKDPGPIPISPEKIQLMPIGYDDAAIESYATFCRLRDSGVIPQGVKFQVSIPTPINVLHVSIEPAYQEALEPVYTKALLKAVRHIQDEIPAEDLAIQWDVAVEFAFLEGIVSPPPHWIMALKDSIVNRVLQLANTIDSSVELGFHFCYGDLGHQHFTQPKDMTLLVDIANQILSGTRKRRSVNWIHMPVPKDRIDRGYFEPLKHLEKNDTELYLGLLHQKDLEGTKLRIKAASEFLEEFGVASECGLGRADAAELESILEIAKKVTEG
;
A
#
# COMPACT_ATOMS: atom_id res chain seq x y z
N MET A 1 14.66 14.81 26.59
CA MET A 1 13.68 14.02 25.80
C MET A 1 14.32 12.68 25.52
N ARG A 2 13.63 11.55 25.74
CA ARG A 2 14.16 10.24 25.35
C ARG A 2 14.30 10.22 23.82
N SER A 3 15.38 9.67 23.30
CA SER A 3 15.49 9.42 21.86
C SER A 3 14.36 8.47 21.44
N PRO A 4 13.68 8.73 20.32
CA PRO A 4 12.64 7.83 19.83
C PRO A 4 13.22 6.45 19.54
N SER A 5 12.48 5.38 19.84
CA SER A 5 12.91 4.01 19.56
C SER A 5 12.56 3.65 18.10
N ILE A 6 13.35 4.14 17.14
CA ILE A 6 13.18 3.80 15.72
C ILE A 6 13.92 2.50 15.43
N LYS A 7 13.26 1.36 15.65
CA LYS A 7 13.90 0.04 15.53
C LYS A 7 13.56 -0.71 14.25
N ASN A 8 12.48 -0.32 13.57
CA ASN A 8 11.95 -1.10 12.46
C ASN A 8 11.90 -0.28 11.17
N VAL A 9 12.23 -0.96 10.07
CA VAL A 9 12.04 -0.47 8.71
C VAL A 9 10.87 -1.22 8.07
N HIS A 10 10.03 -0.51 7.33
CA HIS A 10 8.98 -1.09 6.52
C HIS A 10 9.16 -0.73 5.04
N PHE A 11 9.01 -1.74 4.19
CA PHE A 11 8.98 -1.60 2.74
C PHE A 11 7.54 -1.80 2.27
N VAL A 12 7.01 -0.80 1.55
CA VAL A 12 5.58 -0.71 1.21
C VAL A 12 5.11 -1.87 0.32
N GLY A 13 5.95 -2.35 -0.59
CA GLY A 13 5.58 -3.37 -1.57
C GLY A 13 6.64 -3.45 -2.66
N SER A 14 6.44 -2.65 -3.71
CA SER A 14 7.38 -2.56 -4.84
C SER A 14 8.78 -2.06 -4.47
N VAL A 15 9.80 -2.63 -5.12
CA VAL A 15 11.22 -2.27 -5.00
C VAL A 15 11.85 -2.36 -6.39
N CYS A 16 12.66 -1.39 -6.79
CA CYS A 16 13.31 -1.33 -8.11
C CYS A 16 14.49 -2.32 -8.28
N LEU A 17 14.23 -3.60 -7.98
CA LEU A 17 15.16 -4.70 -8.17
C LEU A 17 14.62 -5.66 -9.24
N PRO A 18 15.50 -6.38 -9.96
CA PRO A 18 15.11 -7.13 -11.15
C PRO A 18 14.17 -8.30 -10.88
N ASP A 19 14.22 -8.89 -9.68
CA ASP A 19 13.47 -10.09 -9.33
C ASP A 19 13.27 -10.24 -7.81
N THR A 20 12.32 -11.10 -7.43
CA THR A 20 11.95 -11.39 -6.04
C THR A 20 13.12 -11.90 -5.20
N SER A 21 13.97 -12.77 -5.75
CA SER A 21 15.11 -13.33 -5.02
C SER A 21 16.14 -12.24 -4.70
N THR A 22 16.39 -11.34 -5.64
CA THR A 22 17.27 -10.18 -5.44
C THR A 22 16.69 -9.23 -4.39
N THR A 23 15.39 -8.94 -4.43
CA THR A 23 14.72 -8.14 -3.38
C THR A 23 14.90 -8.74 -2.00
N PHE A 24 14.53 -10.01 -1.81
CA PHE A 24 14.62 -10.65 -0.51
C PHE A 24 16.05 -10.70 0.04
N ARG A 25 17.03 -11.02 -0.80
CA ARG A 25 18.45 -11.03 -0.40
C ARG A 25 18.94 -9.64 0.01
N THR A 26 18.67 -8.64 -0.82
CA THR A 26 19.13 -7.26 -0.56
C THR A 26 18.54 -6.74 0.74
N LEU A 27 17.22 -6.83 0.92
CA LEU A 27 16.57 -6.29 2.11
C LEU A 27 16.95 -7.06 3.38
N SER A 28 16.96 -8.40 3.35
CA SER A 28 17.28 -9.22 4.53
C SER A 28 18.74 -9.11 4.96
N THR A 29 19.67 -8.95 4.02
CA THR A 29 21.09 -8.75 4.34
C THR A 29 21.36 -7.34 4.85
N THR A 30 20.61 -6.35 4.34
CA THR A 30 20.75 -4.95 4.77
C THR A 30 20.15 -4.72 6.16
N PHE A 31 19.03 -5.39 6.46
CA PHE A 31 18.25 -5.22 7.69
C PHE A 31 17.99 -6.57 8.37
N PRO A 32 18.99 -7.18 9.01
CA PRO A 32 18.87 -8.51 9.60
C PRO A 32 17.98 -8.53 10.86
N SER A 33 17.68 -7.39 11.48
CA SER A 33 16.92 -7.33 12.74
C SER A 33 15.76 -6.34 12.75
N GLU A 34 15.69 -5.45 11.76
CA GLU A 34 14.78 -4.31 11.69
C GLU A 34 13.52 -4.60 10.85
N LEU A 35 13.48 -5.76 10.18
CA LEU A 35 12.34 -6.19 9.36
C LEU A 35 11.40 -7.10 10.14
N LYS A 36 10.11 -6.76 10.16
CA LYS A 36 9.05 -7.67 10.60
C LYS A 36 8.37 -8.39 9.44
N ARG A 37 8.33 -7.72 8.28
CA ARG A 37 7.61 -8.13 7.08
C ARG A 37 8.45 -7.82 5.85
N LEU A 38 8.39 -8.68 4.85
CA LEU A 38 9.23 -8.59 3.67
C LEU A 38 8.38 -8.74 2.40
N PRO A 39 8.22 -7.67 1.59
CA PRO A 39 7.53 -7.75 0.32
C PRO A 39 8.42 -8.35 -0.77
N ASP A 40 7.81 -8.93 -1.80
CA ASP A 40 8.53 -9.51 -2.95
C ASP A 40 9.18 -8.48 -3.88
N GLY A 41 8.87 -7.20 -3.71
CA GLY A 41 9.38 -6.11 -4.53
C GLY A 41 8.62 -5.89 -5.83
N GLU A 42 7.57 -6.66 -6.11
CA GLU A 42 6.72 -6.50 -7.29
C GLU A 42 7.50 -6.34 -8.61
N PRO A 43 8.44 -7.25 -8.96
CA PRO A 43 9.31 -7.07 -10.12
C PRO A 43 8.54 -7.00 -11.45
N GLY A 44 9.19 -6.41 -12.46
CA GLY A 44 8.68 -6.36 -13.83
C GLY A 44 7.46 -5.45 -13.99
N ASN A 45 6.39 -5.96 -14.61
CA ASN A 45 5.18 -5.17 -14.87
C ASN A 45 4.40 -4.79 -13.60
N ARG A 46 4.59 -5.53 -12.49
CA ARG A 46 3.95 -5.25 -11.20
C ARG A 46 4.52 -4.01 -10.51
N GLY A 47 5.75 -3.61 -10.83
CA GLY A 47 6.43 -2.47 -10.20
C GLY A 47 5.78 -1.10 -10.51
N ASN A 48 4.84 -1.06 -11.45
CA ASN A 48 4.01 0.10 -11.77
C ASN A 48 2.61 0.01 -11.12
N PHE A 49 2.53 -0.55 -9.92
CA PHE A 49 1.32 -0.65 -9.11
C PHE A 49 0.17 -1.35 -9.85
N VAL A 50 -0.94 -0.66 -10.16
CA VAL A 50 -2.12 -1.26 -10.80
C VAL A 50 -2.05 -1.33 -12.33
N LEU A 51 -1.03 -0.77 -12.98
CA LEU A 51 -1.02 -0.67 -14.45
C LEU A 51 -1.04 -2.02 -15.17
N TRP A 52 -0.44 -3.06 -14.61
CA TRP A 52 -0.48 -4.40 -15.19
C TRP A 52 -1.90 -5.01 -15.19
N GLN A 53 -2.77 -4.57 -14.29
CA GLN A 53 -4.17 -4.99 -14.22
C GLN A 53 -5.02 -4.46 -15.37
N ARG A 54 -4.56 -3.47 -16.14
CA ARG A 54 -5.28 -2.99 -17.34
C ARG A 54 -5.54 -4.13 -18.32
N SER A 55 -4.58 -5.04 -18.44
CA SER A 55 -4.68 -6.19 -19.34
C SER A 55 -5.86 -7.09 -19.01
N VAL A 56 -6.27 -7.18 -17.74
CA VAL A 56 -7.40 -8.01 -17.27
C VAL A 56 -8.70 -7.74 -18.04
N PHE A 57 -8.85 -6.50 -18.53
CA PHE A 57 -10.06 -6.04 -19.21
C PHE A 57 -9.96 -6.06 -20.75
N TYR A 58 -8.85 -6.50 -21.35
CA TYR A 58 -8.64 -6.41 -22.81
C TYR A 58 -9.56 -7.30 -23.65
N LYS A 59 -10.31 -8.22 -23.05
CA LYS A 59 -11.45 -8.89 -23.70
C LYS A 59 -12.57 -7.91 -24.08
N TYR A 60 -12.64 -6.76 -23.41
CA TYR A 60 -13.63 -5.70 -23.62
C TYR A 60 -12.94 -4.33 -23.72
N PRO A 61 -12.21 -4.05 -24.82
CA PRO A 61 -11.39 -2.83 -24.95
C PRO A 61 -12.18 -1.53 -24.78
N TYR A 62 -13.48 -1.53 -25.09
CA TYR A 62 -14.35 -0.36 -24.94
C TYR A 62 -14.58 0.05 -23.47
N LEU A 63 -14.30 -0.82 -22.50
CA LEU A 63 -14.36 -0.50 -21.07
C LEU A 63 -13.11 0.26 -20.60
N VAL A 64 -11.99 0.09 -21.31
CA VAL A 64 -10.66 0.52 -20.86
C VAL A 64 -10.42 1.97 -21.21
N ARG A 65 -10.06 2.76 -20.20
CA ARG A 65 -9.72 4.18 -20.35
C ARG A 65 -8.37 4.37 -21.03
N SER A 66 -8.28 5.36 -21.93
CA SER A 66 -6.99 5.80 -22.48
C SER A 66 -6.17 6.57 -21.43
N LEU A 67 -4.86 6.31 -21.39
CA LEU A 67 -3.95 6.94 -20.43
C LEU A 67 -3.69 8.44 -20.72
N TYR A 68 -4.01 8.91 -21.93
CA TYR A 68 -3.67 10.26 -22.38
C TYR A 68 -4.88 11.20 -22.47
N PHE A 69 -6.09 10.66 -22.67
CA PHE A 69 -7.34 11.40 -22.79
C PHE A 69 -8.52 10.46 -22.61
N SER A 70 -9.62 10.88 -21.97
CA SER A 70 -10.86 10.08 -21.99
C SER A 70 -11.44 10.11 -23.39
N LEU A 71 -11.68 8.94 -23.96
CA LEU A 71 -12.11 8.76 -25.35
C LEU A 71 -13.62 8.96 -25.53
N ALA A 72 -14.39 8.90 -24.44
CA ALA A 72 -15.85 8.86 -24.51
C ALA A 72 -16.48 9.99 -23.71
N LYS A 73 -16.93 11.04 -24.41
CA LYS A 73 -17.85 12.04 -23.83
C LYS A 73 -19.22 11.43 -23.50
N ASP A 74 -19.60 10.37 -24.21
CA ASP A 74 -20.79 9.56 -23.97
C ASP A 74 -20.49 8.12 -24.44
N PRO A 75 -20.00 7.24 -23.55
CA PRO A 75 -19.57 5.90 -23.94
C PRO A 75 -20.72 4.95 -24.31
N GLY A 76 -21.98 5.32 -24.05
CA GLY A 76 -23.12 4.44 -24.20
C GLY A 76 -23.18 3.34 -23.12
N PRO A 77 -24.22 2.49 -23.12
CA PRO A 77 -24.36 1.40 -22.17
C PRO A 77 -23.38 0.25 -22.45
N ILE A 78 -23.01 -0.50 -21.42
CA ILE A 78 -22.31 -1.78 -21.61
C ILE A 78 -23.26 -2.71 -22.39
N PRO A 79 -22.83 -3.29 -23.54
CA PRO A 79 -23.70 -4.09 -24.41
C PRO A 79 -24.09 -5.46 -23.81
N ILE A 80 -23.52 -5.80 -22.65
CA ILE A 80 -23.76 -7.04 -21.92
C ILE A 80 -24.00 -6.75 -20.44
N SER A 81 -24.78 -7.61 -19.79
CA SER A 81 -24.95 -7.57 -18.33
C SER A 81 -23.58 -7.69 -17.65
N PRO A 82 -23.27 -6.87 -16.62
CA PRO A 82 -21.98 -6.92 -15.94
C PRO A 82 -21.59 -8.31 -15.43
N GLU A 83 -22.55 -9.13 -15.01
CA GLU A 83 -22.34 -10.49 -14.51
C GLU A 83 -21.84 -11.46 -15.59
N LYS A 84 -22.00 -11.12 -16.87
CA LYS A 84 -21.49 -11.90 -18.01
C LYS A 84 -20.08 -11.47 -18.45
N ILE A 85 -19.53 -10.41 -17.85
CA ILE A 85 -18.17 -9.95 -18.15
C ILE A 85 -17.17 -10.97 -17.60
N GLN A 86 -16.36 -11.51 -18.50
CA GLN A 86 -15.30 -12.46 -18.17
C GLN A 86 -13.95 -11.76 -18.18
N LEU A 87 -13.39 -11.55 -17.00
CA LEU A 87 -12.05 -11.01 -16.85
C LEU A 87 -10.99 -12.03 -17.33
N MET A 88 -9.85 -11.53 -17.80
CA MET A 88 -8.64 -12.38 -17.87
C MET A 88 -8.12 -12.65 -16.45
N PRO A 89 -7.20 -13.62 -16.26
CA PRO A 89 -6.62 -13.87 -14.94
C PRO A 89 -6.04 -12.60 -14.33
N ILE A 90 -6.37 -12.33 -13.07
CA ILE A 90 -5.88 -11.14 -12.36
C ILE A 90 -4.48 -11.33 -11.79
N GLY A 91 -4.07 -12.58 -11.51
CA GLY A 91 -2.69 -12.99 -11.25
C GLY A 91 -2.06 -12.56 -9.93
N TYR A 92 -2.80 -11.92 -9.00
CA TYR A 92 -2.25 -11.53 -7.69
C TYR A 92 -1.87 -12.75 -6.84
N ASP A 93 -2.71 -13.78 -6.87
CA ASP A 93 -2.48 -15.06 -6.20
C ASP A 93 -1.33 -15.84 -6.82
N ASP A 94 -1.31 -15.97 -8.15
CA ASP A 94 -0.22 -16.65 -8.86
C ASP A 94 1.15 -16.04 -8.48
N ALA A 95 1.25 -14.70 -8.51
CA ALA A 95 2.47 -13.99 -8.16
C ALA A 95 2.87 -14.16 -6.68
N ALA A 96 1.89 -14.09 -5.76
CA ALA A 96 2.16 -14.25 -4.34
C ALA A 96 2.65 -15.66 -3.99
N ILE A 97 2.03 -16.70 -4.57
CA ILE A 97 2.37 -18.11 -4.33
C ILE A 97 3.78 -18.41 -4.90
N GLU A 98 4.10 -17.92 -6.10
CA GLU A 98 5.44 -18.05 -6.69
C GLU A 98 6.51 -17.35 -5.82
N SER A 99 6.24 -16.11 -5.39
CA SER A 99 7.13 -15.35 -4.52
C SER A 99 7.31 -16.03 -3.15
N TYR A 100 6.27 -16.62 -2.58
CA TYR A 100 6.33 -17.33 -1.30
C TYR A 100 7.20 -18.60 -1.37
N ALA A 101 7.18 -19.34 -2.47
CA ALA A 101 8.09 -20.46 -2.67
C ALA A 101 9.57 -20.01 -2.63
N THR A 102 9.87 -18.84 -3.20
CA THR A 102 11.20 -18.23 -3.12
C THR A 102 11.53 -17.73 -1.71
N PHE A 103 10.55 -17.15 -1.00
CA PHE A 103 10.69 -16.75 0.39
C PHE A 103 11.10 -17.94 1.29
N CYS A 104 10.38 -19.06 1.20
CA CYS A 104 10.67 -20.27 1.97
C CYS A 104 12.09 -20.77 1.74
N ARG A 105 12.50 -20.92 0.48
CA ARG A 105 13.85 -21.36 0.12
C ARG A 105 14.94 -20.46 0.71
N LEU A 106 14.73 -19.14 0.69
CA LEU A 106 15.70 -18.19 1.25
C LEU A 106 15.72 -18.20 2.79
N ARG A 107 14.57 -18.34 3.44
CA ARG A 107 14.49 -18.57 4.88
C ARG A 107 15.18 -19.86 5.32
N ASP A 108 14.95 -20.97 4.63
CA ASP A 108 15.54 -22.27 4.95
C ASP A 108 17.06 -22.28 4.74
N SER A 109 17.56 -21.43 3.83
CA SER A 109 18.99 -21.19 3.64
C SER A 109 19.62 -20.20 4.63
N GLY A 110 18.84 -19.64 5.56
CA GLY A 110 19.28 -18.70 6.59
C GLY A 110 19.46 -17.25 6.11
N VAL A 111 19.06 -16.93 4.88
CA VAL A 111 19.14 -15.56 4.34
C VAL A 111 18.05 -14.67 4.92
N ILE A 112 16.82 -15.16 4.97
CA ILE A 112 15.71 -14.44 5.61
C ILE A 112 15.67 -14.87 7.08
N PRO A 113 15.75 -13.93 8.04
CA PRO A 113 15.66 -14.25 9.46
C PRO A 113 14.36 -14.96 9.82
N GLN A 114 14.44 -15.87 10.80
CA GLN A 114 13.26 -16.52 11.36
C GLN A 114 12.33 -15.49 12.01
N GLY A 115 11.02 -15.69 11.88
CA GLY A 115 10.00 -14.77 12.42
C GLY A 115 9.65 -13.58 11.52
N VAL A 116 10.39 -13.33 10.44
CA VAL A 116 9.96 -12.38 9.39
C VAL A 116 8.80 -13.00 8.61
N LYS A 117 7.74 -12.23 8.37
CA LYS A 117 6.59 -12.64 7.56
C LYS A 117 6.72 -12.20 6.11
N PHE A 118 6.19 -12.99 5.19
CA PHE A 118 6.02 -12.65 3.79
C PHE A 118 4.86 -11.65 3.63
N GLN A 119 5.16 -10.47 3.07
CA GLN A 119 4.18 -9.42 2.84
C GLN A 119 3.63 -9.50 1.42
N VAL A 120 2.30 -9.51 1.31
CA VAL A 120 1.58 -9.38 0.03
C VAL A 120 0.82 -8.05 0.04
N SER A 121 1.24 -7.12 -0.82
CA SER A 121 0.58 -5.81 -0.99
C SER A 121 -0.44 -5.86 -2.13
N ILE A 122 -1.70 -5.54 -1.81
CA ILE A 122 -2.84 -5.63 -2.74
C ILE A 122 -3.54 -4.27 -2.79
N PRO A 123 -3.83 -3.72 -3.98
CA PRO A 123 -4.63 -2.51 -4.10
C PRO A 123 -6.08 -2.76 -3.73
N THR A 124 -6.79 -1.75 -3.23
CA THR A 124 -8.25 -1.84 -3.21
C THR A 124 -8.82 -1.90 -4.65
N PRO A 125 -10.04 -2.45 -4.85
CA PRO A 125 -10.66 -2.53 -6.18
C PRO A 125 -10.70 -1.19 -6.93
N ILE A 126 -10.98 -0.09 -6.23
CA ILE A 126 -11.12 1.22 -6.88
C ILE A 126 -9.79 1.76 -7.40
N ASN A 127 -8.66 1.39 -6.80
CA ASN A 127 -7.34 1.76 -7.31
C ASN A 127 -7.14 1.24 -8.73
N VAL A 128 -7.54 -0.01 -9.00
CA VAL A 128 -7.45 -0.61 -10.34
C VAL A 128 -8.48 0.00 -11.30
N LEU A 129 -9.73 0.10 -10.86
CA LEU A 129 -10.83 0.58 -11.71
C LEU A 129 -10.65 2.04 -12.12
N HIS A 130 -10.22 2.90 -11.19
CA HIS A 130 -10.03 4.32 -11.47
C HIS A 130 -8.95 4.57 -12.54
N VAL A 131 -7.87 3.76 -12.51
CA VAL A 131 -6.76 3.85 -13.47
C VAL A 131 -7.08 3.16 -14.80
N SER A 132 -7.89 2.09 -14.77
CA SER A 132 -8.06 1.20 -15.93
C SER A 132 -9.36 1.42 -16.70
N ILE A 133 -10.43 1.85 -16.04
CA ILE A 133 -11.80 1.80 -16.57
C ILE A 133 -12.37 3.20 -16.77
N GLU A 134 -13.08 3.42 -17.88
CA GLU A 134 -13.76 4.69 -18.12
C GLU A 134 -14.79 4.96 -16.99
N PRO A 135 -14.87 6.20 -16.46
CA PRO A 135 -15.70 6.51 -15.29
C PRO A 135 -17.14 6.01 -15.36
N ALA A 136 -17.76 6.09 -16.54
CA ALA A 136 -19.15 5.67 -16.77
C ALA A 136 -19.40 4.17 -16.51
N TYR A 137 -18.35 3.34 -16.53
CA TYR A 137 -18.47 1.89 -16.35
C TYR A 137 -18.01 1.39 -14.98
N GLN A 138 -17.42 2.25 -14.15
CA GLN A 138 -16.82 1.84 -12.88
C GLN A 138 -17.84 1.25 -11.91
N GLU A 139 -19.04 1.84 -11.81
CA GLU A 139 -20.12 1.31 -10.96
C GLU A 139 -20.52 -0.12 -11.34
N ALA A 140 -20.67 -0.37 -12.65
CA ALA A 140 -21.04 -1.68 -13.16
C ALA A 140 -19.92 -2.72 -12.99
N LEU A 141 -18.65 -2.31 -13.12
CA LEU A 141 -17.51 -3.23 -13.02
C LEU A 141 -17.00 -3.46 -11.61
N GLU A 142 -17.28 -2.57 -10.66
CA GLU A 142 -16.79 -2.69 -9.28
C GLU A 142 -17.15 -4.03 -8.64
N PRO A 143 -18.40 -4.53 -8.71
CA PRO A 143 -18.73 -5.85 -8.16
C PRO A 143 -18.01 -7.00 -8.88
N VAL A 144 -17.83 -6.90 -10.21
CA VAL A 144 -17.19 -7.94 -11.03
C VAL A 144 -15.71 -8.06 -10.68
N TYR A 145 -15.00 -6.94 -10.66
CA TYR A 145 -13.57 -6.93 -10.34
C TYR A 145 -13.33 -7.25 -8.87
N THR A 146 -14.12 -6.70 -7.95
CA THR A 146 -14.01 -6.99 -6.50
C THR A 146 -14.17 -8.49 -6.23
N LYS A 147 -15.15 -9.15 -6.87
CA LYS A 147 -15.32 -10.60 -6.73
C LYS A 147 -14.09 -11.38 -7.19
N ALA A 148 -13.48 -11.00 -8.31
CA ALA A 148 -12.28 -11.64 -8.81
C ALA A 148 -11.09 -11.41 -7.87
N LEU A 149 -10.88 -10.17 -7.42
CA LEU A 149 -9.81 -9.80 -6.49
C LEU A 149 -9.91 -10.57 -5.17
N LEU A 150 -11.11 -10.62 -4.58
CA LEU A 150 -11.33 -11.33 -3.33
C LEU A 150 -11.18 -12.86 -3.48
N LYS A 151 -11.45 -13.40 -4.68
CA LYS A 151 -11.15 -14.81 -4.96
C LYS A 151 -9.63 -15.08 -4.92
N ALA A 152 -8.82 -14.22 -5.52
CA ALA A 152 -7.36 -14.34 -5.43
C ALA A 152 -6.86 -14.15 -3.99
N VAL A 153 -7.38 -13.16 -3.26
CA VAL A 153 -7.03 -12.94 -1.84
C VAL A 153 -7.39 -14.15 -0.96
N ARG A 154 -8.52 -14.83 -1.23
CA ARG A 154 -8.84 -16.10 -0.55
C ARG A 154 -7.84 -17.19 -0.90
N HIS A 155 -7.52 -17.35 -2.17
CA HIS A 155 -6.57 -18.36 -2.64
C HIS A 155 -5.16 -18.17 -2.04
N ILE A 156 -4.67 -16.93 -1.92
CA ILE A 156 -3.43 -16.60 -1.20
C ILE A 156 -3.47 -17.12 0.23
N GLN A 157 -4.57 -16.89 0.95
CA GLN A 157 -4.71 -17.33 2.34
C GLN A 157 -4.91 -18.85 2.49
N ASP A 158 -5.37 -19.53 1.44
CA ASP A 158 -5.48 -20.99 1.41
C ASP A 158 -4.12 -21.67 1.15
N GLU A 159 -3.26 -21.05 0.35
CA GLU A 159 -1.98 -21.62 -0.10
C GLU A 159 -0.77 -21.18 0.76
N ILE A 160 -0.86 -20.05 1.47
CA ILE A 160 0.23 -19.52 2.29
C ILE A 160 -0.15 -19.63 3.78
N PRO A 161 0.64 -20.33 4.62
CA PRO A 161 0.40 -20.45 6.06
C PRO A 161 0.26 -19.09 6.76
N ALA A 162 -0.71 -18.99 7.66
CA ALA A 162 -1.04 -17.73 8.34
C ALA A 162 0.10 -17.20 9.22
N GLU A 163 0.91 -18.09 9.79
CA GLU A 163 2.12 -17.75 10.54
C GLU A 163 3.18 -17.05 9.67
N ASP A 164 3.17 -17.30 8.36
CA ASP A 164 4.11 -16.70 7.41
C ASP A 164 3.53 -15.50 6.69
N LEU A 165 2.20 -15.36 6.62
CA LEU A 165 1.54 -14.36 5.79
C LEU A 165 1.25 -13.04 6.52
N ALA A 166 1.48 -11.94 5.81
CA ALA A 166 1.00 -10.60 6.14
C ALA A 166 0.39 -9.96 4.87
N ILE A 167 -0.84 -9.45 4.96
CA ILE A 167 -1.53 -8.81 3.84
C ILE A 167 -1.64 -7.31 4.08
N GLN A 168 -1.27 -6.52 3.09
CA GLN A 168 -1.47 -5.07 3.07
C GLN A 168 -2.55 -4.69 2.07
N TRP A 169 -3.48 -3.83 2.49
CA TRP A 169 -4.35 -3.11 1.56
C TRP A 169 -3.74 -1.73 1.25
N ASP A 170 -3.49 -1.46 -0.03
CA ASP A 170 -3.04 -0.16 -0.50
C ASP A 170 -4.24 0.74 -0.83
N VAL A 171 -4.39 1.79 -0.03
CA VAL A 171 -5.50 2.76 -0.06
C VAL A 171 -4.95 4.08 -0.59
N ALA A 172 -4.90 4.24 -1.91
CA ALA A 172 -4.29 5.39 -2.58
C ALA A 172 -5.31 6.34 -3.22
N VAL A 173 -6.05 5.87 -4.23
CA VAL A 173 -7.06 6.66 -4.96
C VAL A 173 -8.14 7.21 -4.03
N GLU A 174 -8.47 6.50 -2.95
CA GLU A 174 -9.39 6.96 -1.92
C GLU A 174 -8.94 8.27 -1.26
N PHE A 175 -7.64 8.41 -0.96
CA PHE A 175 -7.11 9.68 -0.44
C PHE A 175 -7.10 10.76 -1.51
N ALA A 176 -6.86 10.42 -2.78
CA ALA A 176 -6.98 11.38 -3.87
C ALA A 176 -8.43 11.92 -4.02
N PHE A 177 -9.44 11.11 -3.73
CA PHE A 177 -10.84 11.56 -3.65
C PHE A 177 -11.09 12.47 -2.45
N LEU A 178 -10.61 12.10 -1.27
CA LEU A 178 -10.81 12.86 -0.03
C LEU A 178 -10.12 14.23 -0.08
N GLU A 179 -8.97 14.30 -0.75
CA GLU A 179 -8.19 15.53 -0.96
C GLU A 179 -8.70 16.35 -2.17
N GLY A 180 -9.72 15.85 -2.88
CA GLY A 180 -10.34 16.56 -4.01
C GLY A 180 -9.46 16.68 -5.26
N ILE A 181 -8.43 15.85 -5.38
CA ILE A 181 -7.50 15.88 -6.53
C ILE A 181 -8.15 15.27 -7.77
N VAL A 182 -8.87 14.16 -7.59
CA VAL A 182 -9.62 13.50 -8.64
C VAL A 182 -11.05 13.30 -8.20
N SER A 183 -11.99 13.35 -9.14
CA SER A 183 -13.40 13.16 -8.83
C SER A 183 -13.67 11.70 -8.48
N PRO A 184 -14.35 11.41 -7.35
CA PRO A 184 -14.82 10.07 -7.05
C PRO A 184 -15.90 9.62 -8.05
N PRO A 185 -16.11 8.30 -8.19
CA PRO A 185 -17.24 7.77 -8.94
C PRO A 185 -18.58 8.31 -8.41
N PRO A 186 -19.59 8.53 -9.26
CA PRO A 186 -20.88 9.08 -8.83
C PRO A 186 -21.53 8.30 -7.68
N HIS A 187 -21.43 6.97 -7.68
CA HIS A 187 -22.00 6.10 -6.65
C HIS A 187 -21.23 6.11 -5.31
N TRP A 188 -20.10 6.82 -5.23
CA TRP A 188 -19.32 7.03 -4.00
C TRP A 188 -19.50 8.42 -3.40
N ILE A 189 -20.04 9.40 -4.15
CA ILE A 189 -20.04 10.82 -3.77
C ILE A 189 -20.80 11.09 -2.47
N MET A 190 -21.95 10.45 -2.29
CA MET A 190 -22.77 10.66 -1.09
C MET A 190 -22.09 10.08 0.14
N ALA A 191 -21.79 10.94 1.12
CA ALA A 191 -21.03 10.59 2.32
C ALA A 191 -19.70 9.88 1.97
N LEU A 192 -18.93 10.48 1.05
CA LEU A 192 -17.70 9.92 0.48
C LEU A 192 -16.76 9.27 1.51
N LYS A 193 -16.48 9.97 2.61
CA LYS A 193 -15.62 9.45 3.68
C LYS A 193 -16.17 8.16 4.28
N ASP A 194 -17.45 8.15 4.66
CA ASP A 194 -18.10 6.97 5.23
C ASP A 194 -18.18 5.83 4.20
N SER A 195 -18.40 6.16 2.92
CA SER A 195 -18.41 5.19 1.82
C SER A 195 -17.05 4.50 1.65
N ILE A 196 -15.96 5.27 1.70
CA ILE A 196 -14.56 4.78 1.67
C ILE A 196 -14.30 3.88 2.87
N VAL A 197 -14.56 4.38 4.09
CA VAL A 197 -14.31 3.64 5.32
C VAL A 197 -15.07 2.32 5.33
N ASN A 198 -16.36 2.33 4.97
CA ASN A 198 -17.16 1.11 4.91
C ASN A 198 -16.61 0.06 3.93
N ARG A 199 -16.09 0.49 2.77
CA ARG A 199 -15.47 -0.41 1.79
C ARG A 199 -14.13 -0.97 2.29
N VAL A 200 -13.29 -0.12 2.86
CA VAL A 200 -12.03 -0.57 3.48
C VAL A 200 -12.31 -1.56 4.61
N LEU A 201 -13.34 -1.33 5.43
CA LEU A 201 -13.78 -2.28 6.45
C LEU A 201 -14.28 -3.60 5.85
N GLN A 202 -15.00 -3.57 4.73
CA GLN A 202 -15.40 -4.80 4.02
C GLN A 202 -14.18 -5.60 3.55
N LEU A 203 -13.16 -4.94 2.98
CA LEU A 203 -11.90 -5.58 2.58
C LEU A 203 -11.10 -6.11 3.78
N ALA A 204 -11.07 -5.38 4.88
CA ALA A 204 -10.42 -5.82 6.12
C ALA A 204 -11.05 -7.12 6.65
N ASN A 205 -12.38 -7.26 6.51
CA ASN A 205 -13.14 -8.42 6.97
C ASN A 205 -12.94 -9.68 6.11
N THR A 206 -12.33 -9.58 4.93
CA THR A 206 -12.02 -10.75 4.09
C THR A 206 -10.70 -11.43 4.45
N ILE A 207 -9.91 -10.81 5.32
CA ILE A 207 -8.64 -11.35 5.78
C ILE A 207 -8.85 -12.11 7.09
N ASP A 208 -8.43 -13.37 7.12
CA ASP A 208 -8.51 -14.26 8.27
C ASP A 208 -7.83 -13.62 9.50
N SER A 209 -8.42 -13.81 10.69
CA SER A 209 -7.93 -13.17 11.92
C SER A 209 -6.55 -13.66 12.36
N SER A 210 -6.11 -14.82 11.88
CA SER A 210 -4.76 -15.37 12.11
C SER A 210 -3.70 -14.79 11.17
N VAL A 211 -4.10 -14.19 10.05
CA VAL A 211 -3.20 -13.53 9.09
C VAL A 211 -3.02 -12.08 9.52
N GLU A 212 -1.79 -11.58 9.50
CA GLU A 212 -1.56 -10.18 9.82
C GLU A 212 -2.15 -9.26 8.75
N LEU A 213 -2.75 -8.15 9.18
CA LEU A 213 -3.33 -7.15 8.27
C LEU A 213 -2.69 -5.79 8.52
N GLY A 214 -2.34 -5.09 7.44
CA GLY A 214 -2.03 -3.68 7.51
C GLY A 214 -2.59 -2.88 6.36
N PHE A 215 -2.37 -1.57 6.45
CA PHE A 215 -2.82 -0.60 5.46
C PHE A 215 -1.68 0.32 5.07
N HIS A 216 -1.52 0.52 3.77
CA HIS A 216 -0.71 1.60 3.24
C HIS A 216 -1.62 2.72 2.78
N PHE A 217 -1.56 3.84 3.48
CA PHE A 217 -2.16 5.08 3.00
C PHE A 217 -1.17 5.75 2.05
N CYS A 218 -1.68 6.30 0.95
CA CYS A 218 -0.86 6.86 -0.10
C CYS A 218 -1.48 8.13 -0.65
N TYR A 219 -0.66 9.17 -0.85
CA TYR A 219 -1.06 10.35 -1.63
C TYR A 219 -0.69 10.22 -3.12
N GLY A 220 -0.23 9.04 -3.53
CA GLY A 220 0.27 8.76 -4.86
C GLY A 220 1.64 9.39 -5.12
N ASP A 221 2.36 8.79 -6.06
CA ASP A 221 3.59 9.32 -6.62
C ASP A 221 3.45 9.11 -8.14
N LEU A 222 3.45 10.15 -8.96
CA LEU A 222 3.76 10.02 -10.39
C LEU A 222 5.00 10.86 -10.67
N GLY A 223 6.15 10.21 -10.70
CA GLY A 223 7.40 10.84 -11.11
C GLY A 223 7.89 11.91 -10.12
N HIS A 224 7.85 11.62 -8.83
CA HIS A 224 8.34 12.48 -7.75
C HIS A 224 7.56 13.79 -7.56
N GLN A 225 6.34 13.87 -8.10
CA GLN A 225 5.37 14.90 -7.76
C GLN A 225 4.14 14.25 -7.12
N HIS A 226 3.83 14.68 -5.90
CA HIS A 226 2.61 14.29 -5.20
C HIS A 226 1.41 14.92 -5.91
N PHE A 227 0.27 14.21 -5.95
CA PHE A 227 -1.00 14.81 -6.38
C PHE A 227 -1.50 15.88 -5.43
N THR A 228 -1.07 15.82 -4.17
CA THR A 228 -1.47 16.75 -3.11
C THR A 228 -0.32 16.99 -2.13
N GLN A 229 -0.25 18.20 -1.60
CA GLN A 229 0.57 18.54 -0.45
C GLN A 229 -0.37 18.71 0.74
N PRO A 230 -0.70 17.63 1.47
CA PRO A 230 -1.71 17.64 2.54
C PRO A 230 -1.35 18.66 3.61
N LYS A 231 -2.27 19.44 4.15
CA LYS A 231 -1.94 20.51 5.12
C LYS A 231 -1.33 19.98 6.43
N ASP A 232 -1.76 18.82 6.88
CA ASP A 232 -1.31 18.13 8.08
C ASP A 232 -1.76 16.66 8.02
N MET A 233 -1.45 15.88 9.06
CA MET A 233 -1.86 14.47 9.13
C MET A 233 -3.31 14.25 9.60
N THR A 234 -4.16 15.29 9.70
CA THR A 234 -5.53 15.16 10.26
C THR A 234 -6.35 14.14 9.48
N LEU A 235 -6.33 14.19 8.15
CA LEU A 235 -7.08 13.24 7.32
C LEU A 235 -6.60 11.80 7.52
N LEU A 236 -5.28 11.58 7.54
CA LEU A 236 -4.68 10.27 7.77
C LEU A 236 -5.09 9.70 9.13
N VAL A 237 -5.04 10.52 10.17
CA VAL A 237 -5.41 10.12 11.54
C VAL A 237 -6.90 9.83 11.66
N ASP A 238 -7.76 10.65 11.06
CA ASP A 238 -9.22 10.43 11.04
C ASP A 238 -9.57 9.08 10.38
N ILE A 239 -9.04 8.83 9.18
CA ILE A 239 -9.28 7.57 8.46
C ILE A 239 -8.69 6.37 9.21
N ALA A 240 -7.47 6.47 9.75
CA ALA A 240 -6.88 5.42 10.57
C ALA A 240 -7.76 5.08 11.78
N ASN A 241 -8.19 6.07 12.55
CA ASN A 241 -9.01 5.85 13.74
C ASN A 241 -10.34 5.17 13.40
N GLN A 242 -10.99 5.58 12.31
CA GLN A 242 -12.24 4.95 11.87
C GLN A 242 -12.03 3.49 11.45
N ILE A 243 -10.96 3.18 10.70
CA ILE A 243 -10.63 1.81 10.31
C ILE A 243 -10.29 0.95 11.53
N LEU A 244 -9.46 1.46 12.44
CA LEU A 244 -9.05 0.75 13.65
C LEU A 244 -10.25 0.47 14.57
N SER A 245 -11.11 1.47 14.77
CA SER A 245 -12.34 1.31 15.57
C SER A 245 -13.29 0.30 14.92
N GLY A 246 -13.49 0.38 13.60
CA GLY A 246 -14.40 -0.50 12.86
C GLY A 246 -13.94 -1.96 12.76
N THR A 247 -12.63 -2.21 12.78
CA THR A 247 -12.05 -3.58 12.70
C THR A 247 -11.94 -4.27 14.06
N ARG A 248 -11.73 -3.51 15.15
CA ARG A 248 -11.36 -4.02 16.49
C ARG A 248 -12.30 -5.08 17.06
N LYS A 249 -13.58 -5.11 16.67
CA LYS A 249 -14.53 -6.14 17.14
C LYS A 249 -14.32 -7.52 16.54
N ARG A 250 -13.61 -7.62 15.41
CA ARG A 250 -13.44 -8.87 14.65
C ARG A 250 -11.99 -9.30 14.52
N ARG A 251 -11.08 -8.34 14.36
CA ARG A 251 -9.65 -8.62 14.18
C ARG A 251 -8.80 -7.42 14.57
N SER A 252 -7.51 -7.67 14.81
CA SER A 252 -6.50 -6.62 14.92
C SER A 252 -6.05 -6.13 13.55
N VAL A 253 -5.63 -4.87 13.51
CA VAL A 253 -4.77 -4.32 12.46
C VAL A 253 -3.36 -4.30 13.03
N ASN A 254 -2.42 -4.95 12.35
CA ASN A 254 -1.06 -5.13 12.82
C ASN A 254 -0.21 -3.91 12.51
N TRP A 255 -0.37 -3.28 11.34
CA TRP A 255 0.34 -2.05 11.01
C TRP A 255 -0.47 -1.06 10.15
N ILE A 256 -0.12 0.22 10.25
CA ILE A 256 -0.52 1.27 9.32
C ILE A 256 0.73 2.01 8.85
N HIS A 257 0.85 2.21 7.55
CA HIS A 257 1.82 3.08 6.94
C HIS A 257 1.17 4.41 6.53
N MET A 258 1.79 5.53 6.90
CA MET A 258 1.35 6.89 6.53
C MET A 258 2.45 7.65 5.75
N PRO A 259 2.12 8.26 4.60
CA PRO A 259 3.07 8.99 3.78
C PRO A 259 3.39 10.35 4.40
N VAL A 260 4.64 10.80 4.27
CA VAL A 260 5.10 12.11 4.74
C VAL A 260 5.87 12.79 3.62
N PRO A 261 5.33 13.87 3.00
CA PRO A 261 6.03 14.60 1.95
C PRO A 261 7.39 15.11 2.44
N LYS A 262 8.37 15.15 1.52
CA LYS A 262 9.77 15.45 1.81
C LYS A 262 9.98 16.73 2.63
N ASP A 263 9.23 17.77 2.29
CA ASP A 263 9.38 19.12 2.86
C ASP A 263 8.71 19.28 4.24
N ARG A 264 8.04 18.25 4.78
CA ARG A 264 7.32 18.32 6.06
C ARG A 264 8.22 18.05 7.24
N ILE A 265 8.99 19.07 7.60
CA ILE A 265 9.79 19.12 8.83
C ILE A 265 9.10 19.92 9.95
N ASP A 266 7.92 20.48 9.66
CA ASP A 266 7.23 21.38 10.57
C ASP A 266 6.38 20.63 11.61
N ARG A 267 6.37 21.17 12.83
CA ARG A 267 5.62 20.59 13.97
C ARG A 267 4.12 20.48 13.70
N GLY A 268 3.54 21.46 13.00
CA GLY A 268 2.10 21.53 12.73
C GLY A 268 1.60 20.36 11.88
N TYR A 269 2.41 19.89 10.94
CA TYR A 269 2.12 18.71 10.13
C TYR A 269 1.87 17.45 10.96
N PHE A 270 2.73 17.21 11.96
CA PHE A 270 2.71 16.00 12.79
C PHE A 270 1.80 16.09 14.01
N GLU A 271 1.39 17.30 14.43
CA GLU A 271 0.56 17.50 15.61
C GLU A 271 -0.71 16.61 15.68
N PRO A 272 -1.44 16.34 14.58
CA PRO A 272 -2.59 15.45 14.62
C PRO A 272 -2.30 14.04 15.13
N LEU A 273 -1.05 13.56 15.06
CA LEU A 273 -0.66 12.22 15.55
C LEU A 273 -0.96 12.02 17.04
N LYS A 274 -1.05 13.09 17.84
CA LYS A 274 -1.48 13.01 19.25
C LYS A 274 -2.89 12.44 19.45
N HIS A 275 -3.68 12.42 18.38
CA HIS A 275 -5.05 11.89 18.37
C HIS A 275 -5.17 10.50 17.73
N LEU A 276 -4.05 9.88 17.33
CA LEU A 276 -4.07 8.56 16.73
C LEU A 276 -4.30 7.47 17.79
N GLU A 277 -5.43 6.76 17.70
CA GLU A 277 -5.85 5.70 18.61
C GLU A 277 -5.30 4.32 18.18
N LYS A 278 -3.99 4.25 17.97
CA LYS A 278 -3.34 3.06 17.39
C LYS A 278 -3.28 1.84 18.32
N ASN A 279 -3.32 2.04 19.65
CA ASN A 279 -3.02 0.99 20.62
C ASN A 279 -1.73 0.22 20.22
N ASP A 280 -1.83 -1.11 20.14
CA ASP A 280 -0.74 -2.01 19.74
C ASP A 280 -0.47 -2.05 18.23
N THR A 281 -1.27 -1.32 17.42
CA THR A 281 -1.01 -1.20 15.97
C THR A 281 0.34 -0.49 15.75
N GLU A 282 1.19 -1.10 14.95
CA GLU A 282 2.46 -0.53 14.54
C GLU A 282 2.21 0.63 13.57
N LEU A 283 2.86 1.77 13.80
CA LEU A 283 2.83 2.89 12.87
C LEU A 283 4.17 2.98 12.15
N TYR A 284 4.12 3.02 10.83
CA TYR A 284 5.26 3.31 9.98
C TYR A 284 5.05 4.66 9.29
N LEU A 285 6.03 5.55 9.39
CA LEU A 285 5.98 6.86 8.76
C LEU A 285 6.93 6.90 7.56
N GLY A 286 6.43 7.42 6.43
CA GLY A 286 7.15 7.61 5.17
C GLY A 286 8.21 8.71 5.23
N LEU A 287 9.17 8.62 6.15
CA LEU A 287 10.15 9.66 6.45
C LEU A 287 11.42 9.57 5.59
N LEU A 288 11.63 8.45 4.90
CA LEU A 288 12.83 8.20 4.08
C LEU A 288 12.64 8.79 2.69
N HIS A 289 13.54 9.71 2.35
CA HIS A 289 13.59 10.38 1.04
C HIS A 289 15.00 10.30 0.47
N GLN A 290 15.14 10.18 -0.85
CA GLN A 290 16.46 10.00 -1.46
C GLN A 290 17.35 11.22 -1.20
N LYS A 291 18.63 10.94 -0.92
CA LYS A 291 19.70 11.92 -0.67
C LYS A 291 19.34 12.92 0.43
N ASP A 292 18.55 12.49 1.43
CA ASP A 292 17.98 13.39 2.45
C ASP A 292 18.11 12.84 3.88
N LEU A 293 19.33 12.48 4.29
CA LEU A 293 19.59 12.01 5.66
C LEU A 293 19.25 13.06 6.72
N GLU A 294 19.66 14.30 6.51
CA GLU A 294 19.43 15.38 7.48
C GLU A 294 17.95 15.76 7.56
N GLY A 295 17.25 15.85 6.44
CA GLY A 295 15.80 16.00 6.46
C GLY A 295 15.12 14.84 7.18
N THR A 296 15.59 13.60 6.98
CA THR A 296 15.03 12.41 7.63
C THR A 296 15.14 12.53 9.14
N LYS A 297 16.29 12.96 9.66
CA LYS A 297 16.48 13.22 11.09
C LYS A 297 15.55 14.32 11.61
N LEU A 298 15.37 15.40 10.85
CA LEU A 298 14.45 16.49 11.22
C LEU A 298 13.00 16.03 11.28
N ARG A 299 12.56 15.23 10.29
CA ARG A 299 11.24 14.60 10.25
C ARG A 299 11.01 13.64 11.41
N ILE A 300 11.97 12.76 11.71
CA ILE A 300 11.92 11.87 12.87
C ILE A 300 11.78 12.69 14.14
N LYS A 301 12.59 13.74 14.31
CA LYS A 301 12.55 14.62 15.48
C LYS A 301 11.18 15.28 15.64
N ALA A 302 10.60 15.82 14.56
CA ALA A 302 9.30 16.48 14.59
C ALA A 302 8.17 15.50 14.94
N ALA A 303 8.14 14.30 14.33
CA ALA A 303 7.18 13.26 14.67
C ALA A 303 7.31 12.77 16.13
N SER A 304 8.54 12.71 16.64
CA SER A 304 8.86 12.26 18.00
C SER A 304 8.38 13.22 19.10
N GLU A 305 7.94 14.44 18.75
CA GLU A 305 7.25 15.31 19.70
C GLU A 305 5.85 14.80 20.06
N PHE A 306 5.27 13.92 19.23
CA PHE A 306 3.89 13.44 19.36
C PHE A 306 3.77 11.92 19.50
N LEU A 307 4.83 11.18 19.19
CA LEU A 307 4.87 9.73 19.24
C LEU A 307 6.13 9.23 19.94
N GLU A 308 5.97 8.26 20.84
CA GLU A 308 7.11 7.61 21.50
C GLU A 308 7.75 6.51 20.64
N GLU A 309 6.92 5.78 19.87
CA GLU A 309 7.34 4.63 19.08
C GLU A 309 6.67 4.61 17.70
N PHE A 310 7.49 4.52 16.66
CA PHE A 310 7.09 4.31 15.26
C PHE A 310 8.27 3.73 14.46
N GLY A 311 7.99 3.07 13.34
CA GLY A 311 8.99 2.65 12.36
C GLY A 311 9.13 3.64 11.21
N VAL A 312 10.17 3.47 10.40
CA VAL A 312 10.43 4.29 9.21
C VAL A 312 10.15 3.52 7.92
N ALA A 313 9.74 4.25 6.89
CA ALA A 313 9.53 3.76 5.54
C ALA A 313 9.82 4.87 4.53
N SER A 314 9.91 4.52 3.24
CA SER A 314 9.72 5.49 2.16
C SER A 314 8.26 5.90 2.07
N GLU A 315 7.97 7.04 1.44
CA GLU A 315 6.59 7.53 1.32
C GLU A 315 5.65 6.58 0.56
N CYS A 316 6.19 5.88 -0.44
CA CYS A 316 5.49 4.92 -1.27
C CYS A 316 6.42 3.74 -1.60
N GLY A 317 5.95 2.79 -2.41
CA GLY A 317 6.79 1.76 -2.99
C GLY A 317 7.89 2.34 -3.90
N LEU A 318 9.00 1.62 -4.01
CA LEU A 318 10.21 2.04 -4.73
C LEU A 318 10.29 1.43 -6.14
N GLY A 319 9.21 0.84 -6.66
CA GLY A 319 9.21 0.16 -7.97
C GLY A 319 9.58 1.04 -9.18
N ARG A 320 9.42 2.36 -9.05
CA ARG A 320 9.74 3.35 -10.10
C ARG A 320 11.00 4.17 -9.81
N ALA A 321 11.64 3.93 -8.67
CA ALA A 321 12.91 4.54 -8.35
C ALA A 321 14.04 3.95 -9.21
N ASP A 322 15.15 4.65 -9.31
CA ASP A 322 16.39 4.09 -9.87
C ASP A 322 17.24 3.39 -8.79
N ALA A 323 18.34 2.74 -9.23
CA ALA A 323 19.22 2.00 -8.32
C ALA A 323 19.94 2.90 -7.30
N ALA A 324 20.34 4.11 -7.70
CA ALA A 324 21.02 5.06 -6.82
C ALA A 324 20.05 5.66 -5.78
N GLU A 325 18.79 5.84 -6.18
CA GLU A 325 17.70 6.23 -5.30
C GLU A 325 17.43 5.15 -4.24
N LEU A 326 17.34 3.88 -4.62
CA LEU A 326 17.19 2.77 -3.69
C LEU A 326 18.38 2.68 -2.73
N GLU A 327 19.62 2.69 -3.26
CA GLU A 327 20.84 2.64 -2.44
C GLU A 327 20.83 3.76 -1.39
N SER A 328 20.49 4.98 -1.79
CA SER A 328 20.39 6.11 -0.87
C SER A 328 19.35 5.89 0.23
N ILE A 329 18.18 5.30 -0.08
CA ILE A 329 17.14 5.01 0.91
C ILE A 329 17.63 3.94 1.90
N LEU A 330 18.26 2.87 1.40
CA LEU A 330 18.79 1.79 2.23
C LEU A 330 19.86 2.31 3.21
N GLU A 331 20.78 3.15 2.74
CA GLU A 331 21.80 3.77 3.58
C GLU A 331 21.22 4.68 4.67
N ILE A 332 20.20 5.50 4.31
CA ILE A 332 19.55 6.40 5.26
C ILE A 332 18.81 5.59 6.32
N ALA A 333 18.02 4.60 5.90
CA ALA A 333 17.27 3.72 6.80
C ALA A 333 18.21 3.06 7.82
N LYS A 334 19.32 2.48 7.36
CA LYS A 334 20.33 1.87 8.23
C LYS A 334 20.86 2.84 9.29
N LYS A 335 21.25 4.05 8.88
CA LYS A 335 21.78 5.08 9.79
C LYS A 335 20.78 5.52 10.86
N VAL A 336 19.47 5.50 10.58
CA VAL A 336 18.45 5.95 11.52
C VAL A 336 17.87 4.82 12.40
N THR A 337 18.12 3.56 12.05
CA THR A 337 17.70 2.39 12.85
C THR A 337 18.80 1.75 13.68
N GLU A 338 20.07 2.05 13.42
CA GLU A 338 21.23 1.56 14.20
C GLU A 338 21.44 2.29 15.54
N GLY A 339 20.71 3.37 15.81
CA GLY A 339 20.83 4.19 17.03
C GLY A 339 19.72 3.93 18.05
#